data_AF-A0A7Z2SSG9-F1
#
_entry.id   AF-A0A7Z2SSG9-F1
#
_cell.length_a   1.000
_cell.length_b   1.000
_cell.length_c   1.000
_cell.angle_alpha   90.00
_cell.angle_beta   90.00
_cell.angle_gamma   90.00
#
_symmetry.space_group_name_H-M   'P 1'
#
loop_
_entity.id
_entity.type
_entity.pdbx_description
1 polymer ?
#
loop_
_entity_poly.entity_id
_entity_poly.type
_entity_poly.pdbx_seq_one_letter_code
_entity_poly.pdbx_strand_id
1 'polypeptide(L)'
;MMVNENAEEAMRRVLDGFKFFGYSIAHYAVYGEHRPGRTNLWRHFQMIKDEMKQTPGSGSIGQPRSLREHLMRYADVGIDQMIFIPQCGMNKHEHICEALELFAK
;
A
#
# COMPACT_ATOMS: atom_id res chain seq x y z
N MET A 1 2.69 -3.00 -2.94
CA MET A 1 3.16 -2.68 -4.30
C MET A 1 1.95 -2.37 -5.17
N MET A 2 2.05 -1.34 -5.99
CA MET A 2 1.08 -1.07 -7.05
C MET A 2 1.87 -0.55 -8.25
N VAL A 3 1.95 -1.34 -9.32
CA VAL A 3 2.66 -0.96 -10.53
C VAL A 3 1.66 -0.73 -11.67
N ASN A 4 1.88 0.31 -12.44
CA ASN A 4 1.09 0.65 -13.61
C ASN A 4 1.97 1.43 -14.59
N GLU A 5 1.68 1.36 -15.89
CA GLU A 5 2.38 2.16 -16.91
C GLU A 5 2.25 3.68 -16.64
N ASN A 6 1.18 4.10 -15.97
CA ASN A 6 1.00 5.46 -15.48
C ASN A 6 1.16 5.51 -13.95
N ALA A 7 2.15 6.27 -13.48
CA ALA A 7 2.43 6.43 -12.05
C ALA A 7 1.28 7.09 -11.26
N GLU A 8 0.55 8.03 -11.86
CA GLU A 8 -0.60 8.68 -11.22
C GLU A 8 -1.75 7.69 -11.02
N GLU A 9 -1.97 6.81 -11.98
CA GLU A 9 -2.98 5.76 -11.88
C GLU A 9 -2.59 4.72 -10.83
N ALA A 10 -1.31 4.32 -10.76
CA ALA A 10 -0.81 3.48 -9.68
C ALA A 10 -1.08 4.11 -8.31
N MET A 11 -0.80 5.40 -8.15
CA MET A 11 -1.07 6.13 -6.91
C MET A 11 -2.56 6.17 -6.58
N ARG A 12 -3.40 6.58 -7.55
CA ARG A 12 -4.85 6.66 -7.39
C ARG A 12 -5.47 5.34 -6.95
N ARG A 13 -4.98 4.21 -7.48
CA ARG A 13 -5.47 2.86 -7.17
C ARG A 13 -5.14 2.39 -5.76
N VAL A 14 -4.06 2.88 -5.15
CA VAL A 14 -3.50 2.30 -3.91
C VAL A 14 -3.51 3.26 -2.71
N LEU A 15 -3.65 4.58 -2.93
CA LEU A 15 -3.45 5.60 -1.90
C LEU A 15 -4.27 5.33 -0.62
N ASP A 16 -5.56 5.06 -0.77
CA ASP A 16 -6.43 4.77 0.37
C ASP A 16 -6.04 3.47 1.07
N GLY A 17 -5.72 2.43 0.31
CA GLY A 17 -5.27 1.15 0.86
C GLY A 17 -3.96 1.26 1.64
N PHE A 18 -3.02 2.08 1.14
CA PHE A 18 -1.74 2.34 1.79
C PHE A 18 -1.92 3.15 3.09
N LYS A 19 -2.72 4.22 3.05
CA LYS A 19 -3.07 4.99 4.26
C LYS A 19 -3.78 4.11 5.29
N PHE A 20 -4.72 3.28 4.86
CA PHE A 20 -5.44 2.35 5.73
C PHE A 20 -4.51 1.32 6.39
N PHE A 21 -3.49 0.84 5.69
CA PHE A 21 -2.51 -0.08 6.27
C PHE A 21 -1.78 0.56 7.45
N GLY A 22 -1.22 1.76 7.27
CA GLY A 22 -0.56 2.48 8.36
C GLY A 22 -1.50 2.83 9.51
N TYR A 23 -2.71 3.31 9.18
CA TYR A 23 -3.76 3.59 10.16
C TYR A 23 -4.10 2.35 10.99
N SER A 24 -4.26 1.20 10.34
CA SER A 24 -4.66 -0.04 11.02
C SER A 24 -3.58 -0.59 11.95
N ILE A 25 -2.31 -0.57 11.54
CA ILE A 25 -1.19 -0.93 12.42
C ILE A 25 -1.22 -0.08 13.68
N ALA A 26 -1.34 1.24 13.54
CA ALA A 26 -1.29 2.13 14.69
C ALA A 26 -2.53 1.97 15.60
N HIS A 27 -3.70 1.66 15.04
CA HIS A 27 -4.87 1.26 15.83
C HIS A 27 -4.58 0.01 16.66
N TYR A 28 -4.04 -1.05 16.07
CA TYR A 28 -3.82 -2.30 16.79
C TYR A 28 -2.62 -2.27 17.75
N ALA A 29 -1.59 -1.49 17.44
CA ALA A 29 -0.32 -1.54 18.16
C ALA A 29 -0.06 -0.34 19.09
N VAL A 30 -0.76 0.79 18.91
CA VAL A 30 -0.39 2.05 19.59
C VAL A 30 -1.56 2.68 20.34
N TYR A 31 -2.66 3.02 19.67
CA TYR A 31 -3.67 3.93 20.25
C TYR A 31 -5.10 3.39 20.27
N GLY A 32 -5.39 2.28 19.59
CA GLY A 32 -6.75 1.81 19.40
C GLY A 32 -7.20 0.77 20.42
N GLU A 33 -8.47 0.84 20.81
CA GLU A 33 -9.16 -0.27 21.48
C GLU A 33 -9.98 -1.04 20.46
N HIS A 34 -9.46 -2.19 20.02
CA HIS A 34 -10.18 -3.03 19.08
C HIS A 34 -11.19 -3.94 19.80
N ARG A 35 -12.45 -3.92 19.36
CA ARG A 35 -13.49 -4.84 19.81
C ARG A 35 -13.97 -5.69 18.63
N PRO A 36 -13.61 -6.98 18.56
CA PRO A 36 -14.03 -7.86 17.47
C PRO A 36 -15.55 -7.85 17.26
N GLY A 37 -15.98 -7.77 16.00
CA GLY A 37 -17.41 -7.70 15.63
C GLY A 37 -18.11 -6.38 15.98
N ARG A 38 -17.43 -5.41 16.61
CA ARG A 38 -17.99 -4.09 16.96
C ARG A 38 -17.23 -2.94 16.31
N THR A 39 -15.90 -2.96 16.35
CA THR A 39 -15.07 -1.91 15.77
C THR A 39 -15.01 -2.06 14.25
N ASN A 40 -15.58 -1.08 13.53
CA ASN A 40 -15.42 -0.99 12.08
C ASN A 40 -14.28 -0.03 11.74
N LEU A 41 -13.08 -0.61 11.60
CA LEU A 41 -11.86 0.17 11.41
C LEU A 41 -11.82 0.90 10.06
N TRP A 42 -12.36 0.29 9.00
CA TRP A 42 -12.45 0.92 7.68
C TRP A 42 -13.35 2.16 7.72
N ARG A 43 -14.52 2.08 8.37
CA ARG A 43 -15.41 3.23 8.55
C ARG A 43 -14.72 4.36 9.33
N HIS A 44 -13.97 4.03 10.38
CA HIS A 44 -13.23 5.03 11.14
C HIS A 44 -12.15 5.72 10.30
N PHE A 45 -11.39 4.92 9.54
CA PHE A 45 -10.42 5.42 8.59
C PHE A 45 -11.03 6.38 7.57
N GLN A 46 -12.17 6.03 6.96
CA GLN A 46 -12.84 6.88 5.98
C GLN A 46 -13.19 8.27 6.50
N MET A 47 -13.43 8.44 7.80
CA MET A 47 -13.74 9.74 8.39
C MET A 47 -12.54 10.69 8.46
N ILE A 48 -11.31 10.15 8.45
CA ILE A 48 -10.08 10.93 8.66
C ILE A 48 -9.09 10.86 7.50
N LYS A 49 -9.33 9.99 6.50
CA LYS A 49 -8.34 9.64 5.47
C LYS A 49 -7.81 10.84 4.68
N ASP A 50 -8.62 11.89 4.54
CA ASP A 50 -8.27 13.10 3.78
C ASP A 50 -7.40 14.06 4.61
N GLU A 51 -7.50 14.00 5.94
CA GLU A 51 -6.66 14.74 6.89
C GLU A 51 -5.32 14.04 7.16
N MET A 52 -5.24 12.73 6.88
CA MET A 52 -4.02 11.96 7.03
C MET A 52 -2.94 12.42 6.04
N LYS A 53 -1.82 12.90 6.59
CA LYS A 53 -0.59 13.15 5.83
C LYS A 53 -0.09 11.85 5.21
N GLN A 54 0.48 11.94 4.01
CA GLN A 54 1.07 10.78 3.35
C GLN A 54 2.26 10.25 4.16
N THR A 55 2.25 8.96 4.46
CA THR A 55 3.34 8.27 5.15
C THR A 55 4.47 7.97 4.16
N PRO A 56 5.76 8.08 4.57
CA PRO A 56 6.88 7.58 3.78
C PRO A 56 6.73 6.09 3.44
N GLY A 57 7.23 5.65 2.28
CA GLY A 57 7.15 4.24 1.85
C GLY A 57 6.48 4.00 0.49
N SER A 58 6.21 5.07 -0.28
CA SER A 58 5.63 4.98 -1.62
C SER A 58 6.58 4.45 -2.70
N GLY A 59 7.83 4.09 -2.37
CA GLY A 59 8.83 3.69 -3.35
C GLY A 59 8.45 2.45 -4.18
N SER A 60 7.54 1.60 -3.67
CA SER A 60 6.99 0.46 -4.43
C SER A 60 5.66 0.76 -5.14
N ILE A 61 5.38 2.04 -5.44
CA ILE A 61 4.19 2.51 -6.15
C ILE A 61 4.65 3.34 -7.36
N GLY A 62 4.21 2.99 -8.57
CA GLY A 62 4.51 3.77 -9.77
C GLY A 62 4.76 2.93 -11.01
N GLN A 63 5.66 3.39 -11.88
CA GLN A 63 6.03 2.72 -13.12
C GLN A 63 6.94 1.50 -12.89
N PRO A 64 6.93 0.52 -13.80
CA PRO A 64 7.80 -0.66 -13.71
C PRO A 64 9.29 -0.30 -13.54
N ARG A 65 9.77 0.69 -14.29
CA ARG A 65 11.16 1.18 -14.20
C ARG A 65 11.49 1.71 -12.81
N SER A 66 10.67 2.62 -12.28
CA SER A 66 10.89 3.22 -10.96
C SER A 66 10.83 2.18 -9.84
N LEU A 67 9.94 1.20 -9.95
CA LEU A 67 9.86 0.08 -9.02
C LEU A 67 11.12 -0.78 -9.06
N ARG A 68 11.62 -1.12 -10.26
CA ARG A 68 12.88 -1.87 -10.42
C ARG A 68 14.06 -1.13 -9.79
N GLU A 69 14.22 0.15 -10.10
CA GLU A 69 15.27 0.99 -9.51
C GLU A 69 15.17 1.04 -7.98
N HIS A 70 13.94 1.10 -7.43
CA HIS A 70 13.73 1.07 -5.99
C HIS A 70 14.10 -0.28 -5.35
N LEU A 71 13.73 -1.40 -5.98
CA LEU A 71 14.08 -2.75 -5.50
C LEU A 71 15.59 -3.01 -5.57
N MET A 72 16.27 -2.51 -6.61
CA MET A 72 17.73 -2.63 -6.73
C MET A 72 18.45 -1.92 -5.58
N ARG A 73 17.98 -0.76 -5.12
CA ARG A 73 18.57 -0.08 -3.95
C ARG A 73 18.48 -0.91 -2.68
N TYR A 74 17.44 -1.73 -2.52
CA TYR A 74 17.35 -2.66 -1.40
C TYR A 74 18.29 -3.85 -1.56
N ALA A 75 18.41 -4.38 -2.79
CA ALA A 75 19.39 -5.42 -3.08
C ALA A 75 20.84 -4.94 -2.83
N ASP A 76 21.16 -3.69 -3.17
CA ASP A 76 22.49 -3.08 -2.97
C ASP A 76 22.91 -3.02 -1.49
N VAL A 77 21.94 -2.98 -0.57
CA VAL A 77 22.20 -3.00 0.89
C VAL A 77 22.04 -4.40 1.51
N GLY A 78 21.93 -5.44 0.68
CA GLY A 78 21.90 -6.84 1.09
C GLY A 78 20.52 -7.37 1.49
N ILE A 79 19.42 -6.76 1.03
CA ILE A 79 18.09 -7.35 1.18
C ILE A 79 17.83 -8.36 0.07
N ASP A 80 17.70 -9.63 0.43
CA ASP A 80 17.52 -10.73 -0.53
C ASP A 80 16.05 -11.06 -0.84
N GLN A 81 15.11 -10.62 0.00
CA GLN A 81 13.69 -10.96 -0.16
C GLN A 81 12.77 -9.75 0.13
N MET A 82 11.80 -9.55 -0.75
CA MET A 82 10.76 -8.53 -0.59
C MET A 82 9.38 -9.17 -0.62
N ILE A 83 8.52 -8.81 0.35
CA ILE A 83 7.13 -9.27 0.41
C ILE A 83 6.22 -8.09 0.06
N PHE A 84 5.32 -8.30 -0.90
CA PHE A 84 4.33 -7.30 -1.29
C PHE A 84 2.98 -7.60 -0.67
N ILE A 85 2.36 -6.58 -0.08
CA ILE A 85 1.00 -6.65 0.49
C ILE A 85 0.09 -5.71 -0.31
N PRO A 86 -0.34 -6.08 -1.54
CA PRO A 86 -1.16 -5.22 -2.39
C PRO A 86 -2.63 -5.12 -1.95
N GLN A 87 -3.13 -6.09 -1.18
CA GLN A 87 -4.53 -6.19 -0.73
C GLN A 87 -4.86 -5.38 0.54
N CYS A 88 -4.08 -4.35 0.86
CA CYS A 88 -4.40 -3.48 2.00
C CYS A 88 -5.60 -2.58 1.69
N GLY A 89 -6.58 -2.55 2.59
CA GLY A 89 -7.79 -1.75 2.44
C GLY A 89 -8.74 -2.30 1.37
N MET A 90 -9.34 -1.40 0.59
CA MET A 90 -10.35 -1.74 -0.42
C MET A 90 -9.80 -1.66 -1.85
N ASN A 91 -8.54 -2.05 -2.03
CA ASN A 91 -7.97 -2.14 -3.37
C ASN A 91 -8.73 -3.20 -4.17
N LYS A 92 -9.13 -2.86 -5.40
CA LYS A 92 -9.87 -3.80 -6.24
C LYS A 92 -8.99 -4.98 -6.65
N HIS A 93 -9.59 -6.17 -6.65
CA HIS A 93 -8.91 -7.40 -7.06
C HIS A 93 -8.33 -7.30 -8.48
N GLU A 94 -9.10 -6.79 -9.45
CA GLU A 94 -8.66 -6.62 -10.84
C GLU A 94 -7.37 -5.80 -10.95
N HIS A 95 -7.28 -4.68 -10.21
CA HIS A 95 -6.09 -3.83 -10.21
C HIS A 95 -4.86 -4.53 -9.60
N ILE A 96 -5.08 -5.40 -8.61
CA ILE A 96 -4.00 -6.17 -7.98
C ILE A 96 -3.45 -7.19 -8.99
N CYS A 97 -4.33 -7.93 -9.66
CA CYS A 97 -3.94 -8.91 -10.67
C CYS A 97 -3.19 -8.24 -11.84
N GLU A 98 -3.71 -7.14 -12.38
CA GLU A 98 -3.03 -6.35 -13.43
C GLU A 98 -1.62 -5.92 -12.99
N ALA A 99 -1.47 -5.45 -11.76
CA ALA A 99 -0.18 -5.04 -11.22
C ALA A 99 0.79 -6.23 -11.08
N LEU A 100 0.31 -7.40 -10.63
CA LEU A 100 1.13 -8.60 -10.52
C LEU A 100 1.58 -9.12 -11.89
N GLU A 101 0.68 -9.13 -12.87
CA GLU A 101 1.00 -9.51 -14.25
C GLU A 101 2.03 -8.58 -14.89
N LEU A 102 1.89 -7.26 -14.67
CA LEU A 102 2.85 -6.29 -15.16
C LEU A 102 4.20 -6.41 -14.45
N PHE A 103 4.21 -6.68 -13.15
CA PHE A 103 5.43 -6.90 -12.37
C PHE A 103 6.22 -8.14 -12.83
N ALA A 104 5.52 -9.18 -13.31
CA ALA A 104 6.12 -10.44 -13.74
C ALA A 104 6.78 -10.38 -15.13
N LYS A 105 6.62 -9.29 -15.88
CA LYS A 105 7.23 -9.05 -17.20
C LYS A 105 8.59 -8.38 -17.07
#